data_AF-A0A6G1ITK5-F1
#
_entry.id   AF-A0A6G1ITK5-F1
#
_cell.length_a   1.000
_cell.length_b   1.000
_cell.length_c   1.000
_cell.angle_alpha   90.00
_cell.angle_beta   90.00
_cell.angle_gamma   90.00
#
_symmetry.space_group_name_H-M   'P 1'
#
loop_
_entity.id
_entity.type
_entity.pdbx_description
1 polymer ?
#
loop_
_entity_poly.entity_id
_entity_poly.type
_entity_poly.pdbx_seq_one_letter_code
_entity_poly.pdbx_strand_id
1 'polypeptide(L)'
;MAYNVYHVEYRLGLQDPLMPAGERFHNVLFVETDPNGDGRIFHVTGAIADANGMRFEEKMGKRPEDSNTYHQKHYLGQIPAGQYEAFIQLMQSVPAPPRQRIFDPRAMRLVQCKPDGSLYQPGETVPPYMKCTEWVLERAIPALQQSGFLYPDGIPQEQPAAETQQTQEDMSEWTWDESRQKYYYYNYATQEYVWSD
;
A
#
# COMPACT_ATOMS: atom_id res chain seq x y z
N MET A 1 1.24 -1.97 -15.29
CA MET A 1 0.16 -1.27 -14.56
C MET A 1 0.39 -1.45 -13.07
N ALA A 2 0.05 -0.44 -12.28
CA ALA A 2 0.27 -0.39 -10.83
C ALA A 2 -0.98 0.16 -10.15
N TYR A 3 -1.22 -0.24 -8.91
CA TYR A 3 -2.27 0.33 -8.08
C TYR A 3 -1.66 1.12 -6.92
N ASN A 4 -2.17 2.32 -6.70
CA ASN A 4 -1.79 3.11 -5.54
C ASN A 4 -2.45 2.53 -4.30
N VAL A 5 -1.67 2.39 -3.23
CA VAL A 5 -2.14 1.90 -1.93
C VAL A 5 -2.06 3.03 -0.92
N TYR A 6 -3.16 3.23 -0.21
CA TYR A 6 -3.29 4.25 0.81
C TYR A 6 -3.74 3.64 2.14
N HIS A 7 -3.23 4.17 3.23
CA HIS A 7 -3.91 4.11 4.53
C HIS A 7 -4.88 5.28 4.59
N VAL A 8 -6.14 5.00 4.95
CA VAL A 8 -7.19 6.02 5.02
C VAL A 8 -7.79 6.02 6.41
N GLU A 9 -7.98 7.24 6.93
CA GLU A 9 -8.56 7.52 8.23
C GLU A 9 -9.97 8.11 8.05
N TYR A 10 -10.95 7.46 8.68
CA TYR A 10 -12.32 7.98 8.78
C TYR A 10 -12.67 8.32 10.22
N ARG A 11 -13.33 9.45 10.44
CA ARG A 11 -13.86 9.85 11.75
C ARG A 11 -14.86 8.81 12.27
N LEU A 12 -14.66 8.40 13.52
CA LEU A 12 -15.62 7.57 14.24
C LEU A 12 -16.79 8.43 14.70
N GLY A 13 -18.02 7.92 14.55
CA GLY A 13 -19.21 8.59 15.09
C GLY A 13 -19.23 8.62 16.62
N LEU A 14 -18.56 7.66 17.27
CA LEU A 14 -18.39 7.60 18.72
C LEU A 14 -17.01 7.02 19.06
N GLN A 15 -16.26 7.73 19.91
CA GLN A 15 -15.00 7.22 20.47
C GLN A 15 -15.31 6.14 21.52
N ASP A 16 -14.59 5.03 21.46
CA ASP A 16 -14.86 3.91 22.35
C ASP A 16 -14.25 4.16 23.74
N PRO A 17 -15.07 4.20 24.81
CA PRO A 17 -14.60 4.54 26.15
C PRO A 17 -13.67 3.47 26.78
N LEU A 18 -13.56 2.29 26.18
CA LEU A 18 -12.65 1.23 26.63
C LEU A 18 -11.26 1.32 26.00
N MET A 19 -11.04 2.27 25.08
CA MET A 19 -9.75 2.50 24.44
C MET A 19 -9.05 3.68 25.11
N PRO A 20 -7.71 3.78 24.98
CA PRO A 20 -6.97 4.93 25.48
C PRO A 20 -7.58 6.27 25.00
N ALA A 21 -7.52 7.28 25.87
CA ALA A 21 -8.06 8.60 25.57
C ALA A 21 -7.34 9.25 24.38
N GLY A 22 -8.11 9.87 23.49
CA GLY A 22 -7.62 10.51 22.27
C GLY A 22 -8.62 10.36 21.12
N GLU A 23 -8.45 11.17 20.09
CA GLU A 23 -9.21 10.99 18.85
C GLU A 23 -8.66 9.76 18.12
N ARG A 24 -9.54 8.80 17.83
CA ARG A 24 -9.24 7.60 17.05
C ARG A 24 -10.05 7.59 15.77
N PHE A 25 -9.49 6.97 14.75
CA PHE A 25 -10.09 6.85 13.43
C PHE A 25 -10.44 5.39 13.12
N HIS A 26 -11.42 5.18 12.25
CA HIS A 26 -11.56 3.92 11.55
C HIS A 26 -10.52 3.88 10.44
N ASN A 27 -9.53 3.03 10.60
CA ASN A 27 -8.44 2.86 9.64
C ASN A 27 -8.80 1.78 8.63
N VAL A 28 -8.50 2.04 7.36
CA VAL A 28 -8.59 1.05 6.29
C VAL A 28 -7.36 1.11 5.40
N LEU A 29 -7.07 0.02 4.70
CA LEU A 29 -6.26 0.06 3.50
C LEU A 29 -7.19 0.29 2.31
N PHE A 30 -6.81 1.20 1.43
CA PHE A 30 -7.50 1.52 0.20
C PHE A 30 -6.57 1.30 -0.99
N VAL A 31 -6.98 0.46 -1.93
CA VAL A 31 -6.26 0.25 -3.19
C VAL A 31 -7.06 0.91 -4.29
N GLU A 32 -6.49 1.95 -4.89
CA GLU A 32 -7.08 2.67 -6.02
C GLU A 32 -6.93 1.81 -7.27
N THR A 33 -8.04 1.19 -7.70
CA THR A 33 -8.05 0.22 -8.81
C THR A 33 -8.75 0.75 -10.05
N ASP A 34 -9.59 1.79 -9.91
CA ASP A 34 -10.33 2.38 -11.00
C ASP A 34 -9.76 3.76 -11.42
N PRO A 35 -9.79 4.12 -12.71
CA PRO A 35 -9.27 5.40 -13.21
C PRO A 35 -9.96 6.65 -12.65
N ASN A 36 -11.18 6.51 -12.12
CA ASN A 36 -11.92 7.60 -11.50
C ASN A 36 -11.49 7.83 -10.03
N GLY A 37 -10.53 7.06 -9.51
CA GLY A 37 -10.08 7.10 -8.12
C GLY A 37 -10.88 6.17 -7.18
N ASP A 38 -11.89 5.47 -7.68
CA ASP A 38 -12.56 4.41 -6.92
C ASP A 38 -11.62 3.23 -6.73
N GLY A 39 -12.00 2.33 -5.83
CA GLY A 39 -11.14 1.21 -5.53
C GLY A 39 -11.70 0.21 -4.55
N ARG A 40 -10.79 -0.39 -3.81
CA ARG A 40 -11.06 -1.55 -2.95
C ARG A 40 -10.61 -1.23 -1.53
N ILE A 41 -11.51 -1.44 -0.59
CA ILE A 41 -11.30 -1.21 0.84
C ILE A 41 -11.02 -2.55 1.50
N PHE A 42 -9.94 -2.59 2.27
CA PHE A 42 -9.48 -3.73 3.04
C PHE A 42 -9.43 -3.37 4.51
N HIS A 43 -10.22 -4.06 5.32
CA HIS A 43 -10.32 -3.79 6.75
C HIS A 43 -10.83 -5.02 7.51
N VAL A 44 -10.98 -4.87 8.81
CA VAL A 44 -11.75 -5.80 9.62
C VAL A 44 -13.06 -5.17 10.08
N THR A 45 -14.09 -6.00 10.23
CA THR A 45 -15.44 -5.63 10.64
C THR A 45 -15.95 -6.59 11.73
N GLY A 46 -17.00 -6.19 12.46
CA GLY A 46 -17.54 -6.92 13.61
C GLY A 46 -17.13 -6.31 14.95
N ALA A 47 -17.40 -7.04 16.04
CA ALA A 47 -17.14 -6.57 17.40
C ALA A 47 -16.23 -7.51 18.18
N ILE A 48 -15.45 -6.93 19.11
CA ILE A 48 -14.57 -7.70 20.00
C ILE A 48 -15.32 -8.58 21.02
N ALA A 49 -16.64 -8.46 21.10
CA ALA A 49 -17.50 -9.30 21.92
C ALA A 49 -18.18 -10.44 21.12
N ASP A 50 -18.06 -10.44 19.79
CA ASP A 50 -18.65 -11.48 18.95
C ASP A 50 -17.92 -12.81 19.20
N ALA A 51 -18.64 -13.93 19.07
CA ALA A 51 -18.08 -15.27 19.31
C ALA A 51 -16.83 -15.55 18.45
N ASN A 52 -16.84 -15.07 17.20
CA ASN A 52 -15.73 -15.20 16.25
C ASN A 52 -14.83 -13.95 16.21
N GLY A 53 -15.06 -12.97 17.09
CA GLY A 53 -14.39 -11.68 17.05
C GLY A 53 -14.69 -10.91 15.76
N MET A 54 -13.71 -10.11 15.35
CA MET A 54 -13.76 -9.38 14.09
C MET A 54 -13.31 -10.28 12.94
N ARG A 55 -13.77 -9.98 11.72
CA ARG A 55 -13.40 -10.69 10.49
C ARG A 55 -12.85 -9.74 9.46
N PHE A 56 -11.93 -10.24 8.64
CA PHE A 56 -11.49 -9.53 7.45
C PHE A 56 -12.66 -9.32 6.47
N GLU A 57 -12.70 -8.15 5.87
CA GLU A 57 -13.65 -7.78 4.82
C GLU A 57 -12.91 -7.00 3.73
N GLU A 58 -13.19 -7.41 2.49
CA GLU A 58 -12.84 -6.67 1.29
C GLU A 58 -14.13 -6.20 0.62
N LYS A 59 -14.16 -4.94 0.20
CA LYS A 59 -15.32 -4.38 -0.52
C LYS A 59 -14.94 -3.32 -1.53
N MET A 60 -15.86 -3.08 -2.47
CA MET A 60 -15.81 -1.92 -3.34
C MET A 60 -15.95 -0.63 -2.53
N GLY A 61 -15.13 0.36 -2.84
CA GLY A 61 -15.12 1.67 -2.21
C GLY A 61 -15.11 2.78 -3.26
N LYS A 62 -15.81 3.88 -2.96
CA LYS A 62 -15.61 5.13 -3.68
C LYS A 62 -14.31 5.79 -3.26
N ARG A 63 -13.88 6.82 -3.99
CA ARG A 63 -12.81 7.72 -3.54
C ARG A 63 -13.02 8.08 -2.07
N PRO A 64 -12.01 7.90 -1.20
CA PRO A 64 -12.12 8.22 0.22
C PRO A 64 -12.70 9.59 0.52
N GLU A 65 -12.30 10.59 -0.27
CA GLU A 65 -12.67 12.00 -0.13
C GLU A 65 -14.17 12.27 -0.35
N ASP A 66 -14.89 11.35 -1.00
CA ASP A 66 -16.34 11.47 -1.21
C ASP A 66 -17.14 11.07 0.04
N SER A 67 -16.48 10.53 1.08
CA SER A 67 -17.12 10.18 2.35
C SER A 67 -17.22 11.37 3.29
N ASN A 68 -18.39 11.60 3.88
CA ASN A 68 -18.58 12.61 4.93
C ASN A 68 -17.74 12.37 6.20
N THR A 69 -17.31 11.12 6.43
CA THR A 69 -16.44 10.78 7.56
C THR A 69 -14.97 10.84 7.21
N TYR A 70 -14.59 11.18 5.97
CA TYR A 70 -13.19 11.27 5.58
C TYR A 70 -12.42 12.25 6.47
N HIS A 71 -11.28 11.79 6.99
CA HIS A 71 -10.34 12.63 7.71
C HIS A 71 -9.10 12.89 6.87
N GLN A 72 -8.38 11.84 6.51
CA GLN A 72 -7.11 11.92 5.80
C GLN A 72 -6.78 10.61 5.09
N LYS A 73 -5.92 10.65 4.07
CA LYS A 73 -5.22 9.48 3.53
C LYS A 73 -3.72 9.68 3.49
N HIS A 74 -2.99 8.59 3.61
CA HIS A 74 -1.54 8.50 3.59
C HIS A 74 -1.14 7.55 2.48
N TYR A 75 -0.35 8.03 1.51
CA TYR A 75 0.20 7.17 0.47
C TYR A 75 1.21 6.21 1.07
N LEU A 76 1.04 4.91 0.81
CA LEU A 76 1.95 3.86 1.28
C LEU A 76 2.89 3.38 0.19
N GLY A 77 2.50 3.51 -1.07
CA GLY A 77 3.26 3.04 -2.21
C GLY A 77 2.37 2.50 -3.33
N GLN A 78 3.00 1.82 -4.28
CA GLN A 78 2.33 1.12 -5.36
C GLN A 78 2.55 -0.39 -5.26
N ILE A 79 1.55 -1.14 -5.71
CA ILE A 79 1.66 -2.58 -5.96
C ILE A 79 1.54 -2.86 -7.46
N PRO A 80 2.33 -3.78 -8.04
CA PRO A 80 2.13 -4.22 -9.42
C PRO A 80 0.73 -4.81 -9.59
N ALA A 81 0.03 -4.47 -10.67
CA ALA A 81 -1.31 -5.02 -10.92
C ALA A 81 -1.31 -6.55 -10.97
N GLY A 82 -0.22 -7.17 -11.46
CA GLY A 82 -0.04 -8.63 -11.47
C GLY A 82 0.12 -9.27 -10.08
N GLN A 83 0.41 -8.47 -9.04
CA GLN A 83 0.52 -8.91 -7.64
C GLN A 83 -0.75 -8.65 -6.84
N TYR A 84 -1.83 -8.19 -7.47
CA TYR A 84 -3.07 -7.84 -6.76
C TYR A 84 -3.70 -9.02 -6.02
N GLU A 85 -3.71 -10.22 -6.63
CA GLU A 85 -4.19 -11.44 -5.95
C GLU A 85 -3.30 -11.84 -4.78
N ALA A 86 -1.98 -11.69 -4.91
CA ALA A 86 -1.04 -11.93 -3.81
C ALA A 86 -1.25 -10.93 -2.66
N PHE A 87 -1.58 -9.67 -2.97
CA PHE A 87 -1.98 -8.67 -2.00
C PHE A 87 -3.24 -9.10 -1.23
N ILE A 88 -4.29 -9.55 -1.93
CA ILE A 88 -5.53 -10.02 -1.28
C ILE A 88 -5.24 -11.20 -0.35
N GLN A 89 -4.49 -12.20 -0.83
CA GLN A 89 -4.11 -13.36 -0.03
C GLN A 89 -3.30 -12.97 1.21
N LEU A 90 -2.36 -12.02 1.07
CA LEU A 90 -1.62 -11.48 2.19
C LEU A 90 -2.57 -10.85 3.22
N MET A 91 -3.47 -9.96 2.79
CA MET A 91 -4.43 -9.30 3.69
C MET A 91 -5.35 -10.29 4.41
N GLN A 92 -5.80 -11.34 3.72
CA GLN A 92 -6.59 -12.43 4.31
C GLN A 92 -5.80 -13.26 5.32
N SER A 93 -4.48 -13.41 5.12
CA SER A 93 -3.61 -14.17 6.02
C SER A 93 -3.31 -13.43 7.32
N VAL A 94 -3.42 -12.09 7.33
CA VAL A 94 -3.20 -11.27 8.53
C VAL A 94 -4.33 -11.53 9.53
N PRO A 95 -4.04 -12.07 10.74
CA PRO A 95 -5.08 -12.47 11.67
C PRO A 95 -5.96 -11.28 12.08
N ALA A 96 -7.27 -11.40 11.91
CA ALA A 96 -8.23 -10.43 12.42
C ALA A 96 -8.22 -10.41 13.97
N PRO A 97 -8.65 -9.31 14.61
CA PRO A 97 -8.76 -9.27 16.07
C PRO A 97 -9.74 -10.33 16.57
N PRO A 98 -9.31 -11.25 17.45
CA PRO A 98 -10.20 -12.30 17.96
C PRO A 98 -11.22 -11.72 18.93
N ARG A 99 -12.12 -12.58 19.42
CA ARG A 99 -12.94 -12.25 20.58
C ARG A 99 -12.03 -11.87 21.75
N GLN A 100 -12.36 -10.76 22.38
CA GLN A 100 -11.63 -10.22 23.54
C GLN A 100 -12.57 -9.92 24.71
N ARG A 101 -13.90 -10.01 24.53
CA ARG A 101 -14.86 -9.84 25.62
C ARG A 101 -15.91 -10.94 25.63
N ILE A 102 -16.33 -11.31 26.83
CA ILE A 102 -17.40 -12.26 27.09
C ILE A 102 -18.28 -11.77 28.23
N PHE A 103 -19.56 -12.11 28.21
CA PHE A 103 -20.46 -11.78 29.32
C PHE A 103 -20.17 -12.72 30.49
N ASP A 104 -19.75 -12.17 31.62
CA ASP A 104 -19.60 -12.91 32.86
C ASP A 104 -20.86 -12.74 33.71
N PRO A 105 -21.68 -13.80 33.90
CA PRO A 105 -22.90 -13.72 34.70
C PRO A 105 -22.65 -13.49 36.19
N ARG A 106 -21.43 -13.73 36.70
CA ARG A 106 -21.09 -13.45 38.11
C ARG A 106 -20.84 -11.97 38.32
N ALA A 107 -20.16 -11.33 37.38
CA ALA A 107 -19.90 -9.90 37.39
C ALA A 107 -21.03 -9.06 36.76
N MET A 108 -22.00 -9.72 36.11
CA MET A 108 -23.12 -9.10 35.38
C MET A 108 -22.67 -8.04 34.36
N ARG A 109 -21.53 -8.28 33.70
CA ARG A 109 -20.94 -7.35 32.72
C ARG A 109 -20.08 -8.08 31.70
N LEU A 110 -19.82 -7.42 30.57
CA LEU A 110 -18.81 -7.84 29.62
C LEU A 110 -17.41 -7.62 30.24
N VAL A 111 -16.66 -8.71 30.40
CA VAL A 111 -15.28 -8.72 30.90
C VAL A 111 -14.33 -9.16 29.80
N GLN A 112 -13.04 -8.85 29.95
CA GLN A 112 -12.03 -9.25 28.99
C GLN A 112 -11.76 -10.76 29.07
N CYS A 113 -11.61 -11.41 27.92
CA CYS A 113 -11.37 -12.85 27.79
C CYS A 113 -10.21 -13.13 26.84
N LYS A 114 -9.66 -14.33 26.95
CA LYS A 114 -8.71 -14.90 25.99
C LYS A 114 -9.43 -15.21 24.66
N PRO A 115 -8.70 -15.44 23.56
CA PRO A 115 -9.31 -15.76 22.26
C PRO A 115 -10.28 -16.95 22.29
N ASP A 116 -9.99 -17.95 23.14
CA ASP A 116 -10.85 -19.13 23.34
C ASP A 116 -12.12 -18.84 24.17
N GLY A 117 -12.25 -17.63 24.73
CA GLY A 117 -13.36 -17.20 25.59
C GLY A 117 -13.17 -17.45 27.08
N SER A 118 -12.09 -18.12 27.48
CA SER A 118 -11.77 -18.28 28.89
C SER A 118 -11.36 -16.94 29.53
N LEU A 119 -11.62 -16.79 30.82
CA LEU A 119 -11.27 -15.57 31.55
C LEU A 119 -9.80 -15.58 31.95
N TYR A 120 -9.21 -14.39 31.97
CA TYR A 120 -7.89 -14.20 32.56
C TYR A 120 -7.92 -14.51 34.07
N GLN A 121 -6.90 -15.20 34.56
CA GLN A 121 -6.73 -15.56 35.97
C GLN A 121 -6.00 -14.45 36.75
N PRO A 122 -6.14 -14.41 38.09
CA PRO A 122 -5.38 -13.47 38.92
C PRO A 122 -3.87 -13.59 38.66
N GLY A 123 -3.22 -12.47 38.35
CA GLY A 123 -1.79 -12.40 38.06
C GLY A 123 -1.43 -12.62 36.58
N GLU A 124 -2.38 -12.97 35.71
CA GLU A 124 -2.12 -13.01 34.27
C GLU A 124 -2.08 -11.59 33.68
N THR A 125 -1.15 -11.38 32.74
CA THR A 125 -1.10 -10.15 31.95
C THR A 125 -2.27 -10.13 30.97
N VAL A 126 -3.10 -9.09 31.09
CA VAL A 126 -4.22 -8.83 30.19
C VAL A 126 -3.73 -7.87 29.09
N PRO A 127 -3.75 -8.28 27.80
CA PRO A 127 -3.30 -7.41 26.70
C PRO A 127 -4.26 -6.22 26.52
N PRO A 128 -3.81 -5.11 25.92
CA PRO A 128 -4.74 -4.05 25.50
C PRO A 128 -5.73 -4.57 24.45
N TYR A 129 -6.88 -3.91 24.34
CA TYR A 129 -7.81 -4.22 23.27
C TYR A 129 -7.21 -3.90 21.90
N MET A 130 -7.51 -4.73 20.93
CA MET A 130 -7.22 -4.50 19.52
C MET A 130 -8.52 -4.49 18.73
N LYS A 131 -8.80 -3.39 18.03
CA LYS A 131 -10.01 -3.23 17.20
C LYS A 131 -9.63 -3.06 15.73
N CYS A 132 -10.61 -2.72 14.89
CA CYS A 132 -10.37 -2.38 13.49
C CYS A 132 -9.37 -1.23 13.32
N THR A 133 -9.43 -0.24 14.21
CA THR A 133 -8.50 0.89 14.25
C THR A 133 -7.05 0.44 14.34
N GLU A 134 -6.73 -0.46 15.29
CA GLU A 134 -5.37 -0.94 15.52
C GLU A 134 -4.93 -1.96 14.46
N TRP A 135 -5.83 -2.83 13.99
CA TRP A 135 -5.48 -3.92 13.08
C TRP A 135 -4.77 -3.45 11.81
N VAL A 136 -5.24 -2.35 11.20
CA VAL A 136 -4.60 -1.80 9.99
C VAL A 136 -3.19 -1.31 10.28
N LEU A 137 -3.03 -0.52 11.34
CA LEU A 137 -1.78 0.13 11.69
C LEU A 137 -0.74 -0.85 12.22
N GLU A 138 -1.16 -1.76 13.09
CA GLU A 138 -0.26 -2.66 13.83
C GLU A 138 -0.01 -4.00 13.14
N ARG A 139 -0.87 -4.40 12.20
CA ARG A 139 -0.75 -5.70 11.52
C ARG A 139 -0.71 -5.59 9.99
N ALA A 140 -1.73 -4.99 9.38
CA ALA A 140 -1.88 -5.02 7.93
C ALA A 140 -0.79 -4.23 7.19
N ILE A 141 -0.53 -2.98 7.61
CA ILE A 141 0.53 -2.14 7.03
C ILE A 141 1.91 -2.79 7.22
N PRO A 142 2.32 -3.23 8.43
CA PRO A 142 3.59 -3.93 8.61
C PRO A 142 3.73 -5.19 7.73
N ALA A 143 2.67 -6.00 7.62
CA ALA A 143 2.68 -7.18 6.76
C ALA A 143 2.87 -6.80 5.28
N LEU A 144 2.20 -5.75 4.83
CA LEU A 144 2.34 -5.24 3.46
C LEU A 144 3.75 -4.70 3.20
N GLN A 145 4.33 -3.97 4.13
CA GLN A 145 5.71 -3.46 4.01
C GLN A 145 6.74 -4.60 3.95
N GLN A 146 6.49 -5.71 4.64
CA GLN A 146 7.36 -6.89 4.64
C GLN A 146 7.14 -7.83 3.44
N SER A 147 6.12 -7.57 2.61
CA SER A 147 5.72 -8.44 1.51
C SER A 147 6.70 -8.49 0.33
N GLY A 148 7.51 -7.45 0.17
CA GLY A 148 8.44 -7.29 -0.95
C GLY A 148 7.80 -6.84 -2.27
N PHE A 149 6.49 -6.59 -2.32
CA PHE A 149 5.80 -6.10 -3.52
C PHE A 149 5.12 -4.73 -3.35
N LEU A 150 5.27 -4.08 -2.21
CA LEU A 150 4.94 -2.67 -2.02
C LEU A 150 6.16 -1.81 -2.37
N TYR A 151 5.99 -0.88 -3.30
CA TYR A 151 7.03 0.07 -3.72
C TYR A 151 6.69 1.48 -3.20
N PRO A 152 7.33 1.94 -2.10
CA PRO A 152 6.98 3.20 -1.45
C PRO A 152 7.15 4.42 -2.36
N ASP A 153 8.18 4.41 -3.20
CA ASP A 153 8.49 5.50 -4.14
C ASP A 153 7.83 5.33 -5.52
N GLY A 154 6.89 4.37 -5.63
CA GLY A 154 6.31 3.93 -6.89
C GLY A 154 7.10 2.78 -7.52
N ILE A 155 6.45 2.02 -8.40
CA ILE A 155 7.14 0.94 -9.12
C ILE A 155 8.21 1.59 -10.01
N PRO A 156 9.48 1.15 -9.91
CA PRO A 156 10.52 1.62 -10.81
C PRO A 156 10.02 1.48 -12.24
N GLN A 157 9.84 2.60 -12.93
CA GLN A 157 9.76 2.57 -14.36
C GLN A 157 11.09 1.96 -14.80
N GLU A 158 11.06 0.92 -15.63
CA GLU A 158 12.24 0.62 -16.43
C GLU A 158 12.56 1.95 -17.13
N GLN A 159 13.61 2.64 -16.66
CA GLN A 159 14.28 3.58 -17.54
C GLN A 159 14.56 2.74 -18.78
N PRO A 160 14.09 3.13 -19.98
CA PRO A 160 14.54 2.45 -21.19
C PRO A 160 16.04 2.39 -21.03
N ALA A 161 16.57 1.15 -20.90
CA ALA A 161 17.94 0.89 -20.46
C ALA A 161 18.77 1.96 -21.12
N ALA A 162 19.26 2.93 -20.31
CA ALA A 162 19.80 4.19 -20.82
C ALA A 162 20.58 3.77 -22.01
N GLU A 163 20.05 4.08 -23.22
CA GLU A 163 20.50 3.46 -24.48
C GLU A 163 21.97 3.41 -24.28
N THR A 164 22.54 2.20 -24.16
CA THR A 164 23.96 2.11 -23.99
C THR A 164 24.41 3.00 -25.11
N GLN A 165 25.02 4.12 -24.75
CA GLN A 165 25.83 4.82 -25.70
C GLN A 165 26.95 3.77 -25.87
N GLN A 166 26.69 2.69 -26.65
CA GLN A 166 27.30 2.58 -27.96
C GLN A 166 27.42 4.02 -28.36
N THR A 167 28.59 4.57 -28.03
CA THR A 167 29.18 5.65 -28.78
C THR A 167 28.63 5.42 -30.16
N GLN A 168 27.65 6.25 -30.52
CA GLN A 168 27.35 6.53 -31.89
C GLN A 168 28.70 7.08 -32.31
N GLU A 169 29.61 6.17 -32.69
CA GLU A 169 30.69 6.45 -33.60
C GLU A 169 29.94 7.17 -34.67
N ASP A 170 30.13 8.49 -34.62
CA ASP A 170 29.66 9.48 -35.53
C ASP A 170 29.61 8.79 -36.89
N MET A 171 28.43 8.29 -37.26
CA MET A 171 28.17 7.78 -38.60
C MET A 171 28.03 9.07 -39.40
N SER A 172 29.17 9.72 -39.53
CA SER A 172 29.33 10.96 -40.23
C SER A 172 29.10 10.59 -41.68
N GLU A 173 27.93 10.97 -42.16
CA GLU A 173 27.46 10.66 -43.50
C GLU A 173 28.43 11.33 -44.48
N TRP A 174 29.31 10.51 -45.05
CA TRP A 174 30.30 10.94 -46.02
C TRP A 174 29.58 11.57 -47.21
N THR A 175 29.77 12.88 -47.36
CA THR A 175 29.20 13.68 -48.44
C THR A 175 30.19 13.74 -49.60
N TRP A 176 29.74 13.50 -50.82
CA TRP A 176 30.58 13.59 -52.01
C TRP A 176 30.76 15.05 -52.47
N ASP A 177 32.01 15.47 -52.69
CA ASP A 177 32.35 16.75 -53.32
C ASP A 177 32.72 16.52 -54.79
N GLU A 178 31.87 17.01 -55.71
CA GLU A 178 32.11 16.87 -57.15
C GLU A 178 33.33 17.65 -57.65
N SER A 179 33.70 18.76 -57.03
CA SER A 179 34.82 19.60 -57.45
C SER A 179 36.17 18.97 -57.11
N ARG A 180 36.22 18.18 -56.03
CA ARG A 180 37.43 17.52 -55.53
C ARG A 180 37.45 16.02 -55.83
N GLN A 181 36.32 15.45 -56.28
CA GLN A 181 36.15 14.02 -56.51
C GLN A 181 36.53 13.19 -55.27
N LYS A 182 36.14 13.68 -54.09
CA LYS A 182 36.43 13.06 -52.78
C LYS A 182 35.22 13.13 -51.87
N TYR A 183 35.09 12.15 -50.99
CA TYR A 183 34.13 12.22 -49.90
C TYR A 183 34.70 13.06 -48.76
N TYR A 184 33.83 13.75 -48.03
CA TYR A 184 34.18 14.42 -46.79
C TYR A 184 33.06 14.30 -45.75
N TYR A 185 33.39 14.49 -44.49
CA TYR A 185 32.40 14.74 -43.44
C TYR A 185 32.90 15.84 -42.50
N TYR A 186 31.98 16.44 -41.75
CA TYR A 186 32.34 17.41 -40.72
C TYR A 186 32.50 16.71 -39.38
N ASN A 187 33.71 16.73 -38.82
CA ASN A 187 33.97 16.16 -37.50
C ASN A 187 33.62 17.20 -36.43
N TYR A 188 32.54 16.96 -35.68
CA TYR A 188 32.08 17.89 -34.65
C TYR A 188 33.00 17.96 -33.43
N ALA A 189 33.82 16.93 -33.18
CA ALA A 189 34.75 16.90 -32.06
C ALA A 189 36.00 17.78 -32.32
N THR A 190 36.49 17.81 -33.56
CA THR A 190 37.63 18.66 -33.96
C THR A 190 37.23 19.97 -34.62
N GLN A 191 35.95 20.13 -34.97
CA GLN A 191 35.41 21.26 -35.73
C GLN A 191 36.03 21.44 -37.14
N GLU A 192 36.47 20.34 -37.76
CA GLU A 192 37.15 20.32 -39.06
C GLU A 192 36.47 19.40 -40.08
N TYR A 193 36.66 19.69 -41.37
CA TYR A 193 36.25 18.78 -42.45
C TYR A 193 37.32 17.71 -42.69
N VAL A 194 36.97 16.45 -42.50
CA VAL A 194 37.82 15.30 -42.75
C VAL A 194 37.51 14.76 -44.15
N TRP A 195 38.53 14.59 -44.97
CA TRP A 195 38.43 14.14 -46.36
C TRP A 195 38.84 12.68 -46.49
N SER A 196 38.28 11.96 -47.45
CA SER A 196 38.69 10.59 -47.76
C SER A 196 40.07 10.62 -48.41
N ASP A 197 40.99 9.78 -47.91
CA ASP A 197 42.34 9.63 -48.47
C ASP A 197 42.30 9.18 -49.94
#